data_AF-D9S828-F1
#
_entry.id   AF-D9S828-F1
#
_cell.length_a   1.000
_cell.length_b   1.000
_cell.length_c   1.000
_cell.angle_alpha   90.00
_cell.angle_beta   90.00
_cell.angle_gamma   90.00
#
_symmetry.space_group_name_H-M   'P 1'
#
loop_
_entity.id
_entity.type
_entity.pdbx_description
1 polymer ?
#
loop_
_entity_poly.entity_id
_entity_poly.type
_entity_poly.pdbx_seq_one_letter_code
_entity_poly.pdbx_strand_id
1 'polypeptide(L)'
;MPSPFADHDHISAKAQVVKEHGGRHDNVKGAFMSIAEFSKKFHADKRGNCAMAVAYGYARATGKSEEEAVKAAEMFRAFGGGKAPDGLCGALYAAKMMQPDHAESIEDVFKRGAQGCTKCQEIRPNKIIPCNRCVELAGEALDFLEK
;
A
#
# COMPACT_ATOMS: atom_id res chain seq x y z
N MET A 1 65.84 -26.98 -20.40
CA MET A 1 64.47 -26.64 -19.96
C MET A 1 64.42 -25.15 -19.60
N PRO A 2 63.27 -24.48 -19.78
CA PRO A 2 63.14 -23.22 -20.55
C PRO A 2 63.33 -21.90 -19.78
N SER A 3 63.30 -20.84 -20.59
CA SER A 3 63.82 -19.47 -20.54
C SER A 3 63.04 -18.42 -19.73
N PRO A 4 63.67 -17.24 -19.44
CA PRO A 4 63.03 -16.07 -18.85
C PRO A 4 62.93 -14.87 -19.83
N PHE A 5 61.73 -14.45 -20.23
CA PHE A 5 61.41 -13.14 -20.84
C PHE A 5 59.91 -12.91 -20.59
N ALA A 6 59.49 -12.02 -19.69
CA ALA A 6 59.43 -10.56 -19.81
C ALA A 6 58.36 -10.07 -20.81
N ASP A 7 57.50 -9.20 -20.26
CA ASP A 7 56.75 -8.11 -20.90
C ASP A 7 55.31 -8.34 -21.41
N HIS A 8 54.38 -7.62 -20.72
CA HIS A 8 53.44 -6.61 -21.25
C HIS A 8 52.48 -7.00 -22.40
N ASP A 9 51.22 -6.57 -22.54
CA ASP A 9 50.24 -5.80 -21.78
C ASP A 9 49.01 -5.77 -22.73
N HIS A 10 47.80 -6.11 -22.29
CA HIS A 10 46.64 -5.32 -22.72
C HIS A 10 45.43 -5.52 -21.80
N ILE A 11 45.34 -4.53 -20.93
CA ILE A 11 44.19 -4.08 -20.17
C ILE A 11 43.05 -3.64 -21.11
N SER A 12 41.82 -4.05 -20.79
CA SER A 12 40.65 -3.15 -20.79
C SER A 12 39.47 -3.77 -20.04
N ALA A 13 39.64 -3.89 -18.72
CA ALA A 13 38.51 -3.96 -17.80
C ALA A 13 38.11 -2.53 -17.45
N LYS A 14 37.02 -2.03 -18.03
CA LYS A 14 36.42 -0.77 -17.60
C LYS A 14 35.76 -1.01 -16.24
N ALA A 15 36.26 -0.25 -15.27
CA ALA A 15 35.65 -0.02 -13.97
C ALA A 15 34.20 0.44 -14.14
N GLN A 16 33.32 -0.06 -13.28
CA GLN A 16 32.18 0.73 -12.86
C GLN A 16 32.06 0.68 -11.33
N VAL A 17 32.37 1.84 -10.78
CA VAL A 17 32.40 2.20 -9.38
C VAL A 17 30.96 2.31 -8.86
N VAL A 18 30.68 1.50 -7.85
CA VAL A 18 29.93 1.78 -6.62
C VAL A 18 29.29 3.17 -6.52
N LYS A 19 27.97 3.20 -6.34
CA LYS A 19 27.32 4.17 -5.43
C LYS A 19 26.27 3.43 -4.61
N GLU A 20 26.72 2.97 -3.45
CA GLU A 20 25.88 2.69 -2.31
C GLU A 20 25.26 4.01 -1.84
N HIS A 21 23.93 4.05 -1.81
CA HIS A 21 23.19 5.01 -1.01
C HIS A 21 22.08 4.28 -0.26
N GLY A 22 22.21 4.29 1.06
CA GLY A 22 21.08 4.46 1.96
C GLY A 22 20.26 3.21 2.18
N GLY A 23 20.65 2.47 3.22
CA GLY A 23 19.94 1.30 3.69
C GLY A 23 18.45 1.52 3.92
N ARG A 24 17.70 0.48 3.63
CA ARG A 24 16.39 0.26 4.26
C ARG A 24 16.45 -1.15 4.81
N HIS A 25 16.80 -1.22 6.09
CA HIS A 25 16.80 -2.39 6.95
C HIS A 25 15.85 -3.49 6.48
N ASP A 26 16.40 -4.45 5.75
CA ASP A 26 15.81 -5.76 5.52
C ASP A 26 15.89 -6.55 6.82
N ASN A 27 14.89 -6.41 7.69
CA ASN A 27 14.81 -7.18 8.93
C ASN A 27 13.44 -7.86 9.05
N VAL A 28 13.43 -9.13 8.63
CA VAL A 28 12.63 -10.26 9.15
C VAL A 28 11.13 -9.97 9.39
N LYS A 29 10.26 -10.40 8.46
CA LYS A 29 8.94 -11.01 8.78
C LYS A 29 8.55 -12.00 7.68
N GLY A 30 8.25 -13.24 8.07
CA GLY A 30 7.73 -14.27 7.18
C GLY A 30 6.41 -13.86 6.52
N ALA A 31 5.99 -14.65 5.54
CA ALA A 31 4.83 -14.46 4.68
C ALA A 31 3.48 -14.31 5.42
N PHE A 32 3.24 -13.15 6.05
CA PHE A 32 1.93 -12.62 6.38
C PHE A 32 1.66 -11.45 5.43
N MET A 33 0.79 -11.66 4.45
CA MET A 33 0.36 -10.59 3.55
C MET A 33 -0.25 -9.46 4.38
N SER A 34 0.13 -8.22 4.07
CA SER A 34 -0.31 -7.04 4.81
C SER A 34 -1.73 -6.62 4.39
N ILE A 35 -2.41 -5.83 5.21
CA ILE A 35 -3.76 -5.29 4.90
C ILE A 35 -3.72 -4.57 3.55
N ALA A 36 -2.69 -3.75 3.31
CA ALA A 36 -2.49 -3.07 2.05
C ALA A 36 -2.44 -4.01 0.83
N GLU A 37 -1.74 -5.15 0.93
CA GLU A 37 -1.65 -6.12 -0.15
C GLU A 37 -2.98 -6.81 -0.45
N PHE A 38 -3.69 -7.26 0.59
CA PHE A 38 -5.00 -7.88 0.42
C PHE A 38 -6.01 -6.92 -0.21
N SER A 39 -6.05 -5.69 0.27
CA SER A 39 -6.92 -4.66 -0.25
C SER A 39 -6.57 -4.31 -1.70
N LYS A 40 -5.29 -4.16 -2.02
CA LYS A 40 -4.83 -3.86 -3.39
C LYS A 40 -5.20 -4.97 -4.36
N LYS A 41 -4.98 -6.24 -4.00
CA LYS A 41 -5.41 -7.39 -4.84
C LYS A 41 -6.91 -7.39 -5.06
N PHE A 42 -7.71 -7.23 -4.00
CA PHE A 42 -9.17 -7.22 -4.10
C PHE A 42 -9.69 -6.12 -5.06
N HIS A 43 -9.11 -4.92 -5.01
CA HIS A 43 -9.46 -3.84 -5.92
C HIS A 43 -8.91 -4.05 -7.33
N ALA A 44 -7.70 -4.59 -7.48
CA ALA A 44 -7.10 -4.93 -8.78
C ALA A 44 -7.91 -5.99 -9.54
N ASP A 45 -8.43 -6.98 -8.81
CA ASP A 45 -9.32 -8.02 -9.34
C ASP A 45 -10.73 -7.50 -9.66
N LYS A 46 -10.99 -6.19 -9.45
CA LYS A 46 -12.29 -5.53 -9.62
C LYS A 46 -13.42 -6.23 -8.84
N ARG A 47 -13.09 -6.91 -7.73
CA ARG A 47 -14.06 -7.62 -6.87
C ARG A 47 -14.95 -6.67 -6.07
N GLY A 48 -14.60 -5.37 -6.02
CA GLY A 48 -15.44 -4.35 -5.40
C GLY A 48 -14.85 -2.95 -5.48
N ASN A 49 -15.42 -2.04 -4.70
CA ASN A 49 -15.01 -0.64 -4.65
C ASN A 49 -13.84 -0.41 -3.66
N CYS A 50 -13.33 0.82 -3.60
CA CYS A 50 -12.21 1.19 -2.72
C CYS A 50 -12.46 0.90 -1.23
N ALA A 51 -13.70 1.09 -0.76
CA ALA A 51 -14.08 0.87 0.64
C ALA A 51 -14.15 -0.62 0.97
N MET A 52 -14.76 -1.41 0.08
CA MET A 52 -14.84 -2.87 0.16
C MET A 52 -13.44 -3.49 0.24
N ALA A 53 -12.51 -3.00 -0.58
CA ALA A 53 -11.14 -3.49 -0.62
C ALA A 53 -10.42 -3.33 0.73
N VAL A 54 -10.52 -2.16 1.36
CA VAL A 54 -9.93 -1.90 2.68
C VAL A 54 -10.59 -2.76 3.75
N ALA A 55 -11.92 -2.81 3.77
CA ALA A 55 -12.65 -3.64 4.72
C ALA A 55 -12.33 -5.13 4.59
N TYR A 56 -12.21 -5.63 3.36
CA TYR A 56 -11.81 -7.01 3.08
C TYR A 56 -10.40 -7.31 3.58
N GLY A 57 -9.43 -6.42 3.26
CA GLY A 57 -8.05 -6.61 3.68
C GLY A 57 -7.88 -6.59 5.19
N TYR A 58 -8.59 -5.69 5.88
CA TYR A 58 -8.59 -5.64 7.34
C TYR A 58 -9.20 -6.90 7.95
N ALA A 59 -10.33 -7.37 7.42
CA ALA A 59 -10.96 -8.61 7.87
C ALA A 59 -10.04 -9.83 7.65
N ARG A 60 -9.34 -9.90 6.51
CA ARG A 60 -8.36 -10.97 6.23
C ARG A 60 -7.16 -10.91 7.17
N ALA A 61 -6.64 -9.72 7.47
CA ALA A 61 -5.51 -9.54 8.38
C ALA A 61 -5.86 -9.87 9.83
N THR A 62 -7.07 -9.50 10.27
CA THR A 62 -7.61 -9.86 11.61
C THR A 62 -7.96 -11.34 11.76
N GLY A 63 -7.67 -12.18 10.75
CA GLY A 63 -7.84 -13.63 10.81
C GLY A 63 -9.25 -14.13 10.50
N LYS A 64 -10.14 -13.28 9.97
CA LYS A 64 -11.49 -13.71 9.58
C LYS A 64 -11.45 -14.59 8.34
N SER A 65 -12.45 -15.47 8.24
CA SER A 65 -12.63 -16.31 7.06
C SER A 65 -12.93 -15.46 5.80
N GLU A 66 -12.71 -16.01 4.61
CA GLU A 66 -12.97 -15.27 3.37
C GLU A 66 -14.44 -14.83 3.26
N GLU A 67 -15.38 -15.68 3.69
CA GLU A 67 -16.81 -15.40 3.68
C GLU A 67 -17.14 -14.21 4.59
N GLU A 68 -16.59 -14.18 5.80
CA GLU A 68 -16.75 -13.06 6.73
C GLU A 68 -16.09 -11.78 6.22
N ALA A 69 -14.92 -11.90 5.58
CA ALA A 69 -14.23 -10.76 4.99
C ALA A 69 -15.03 -10.15 3.84
N VAL A 70 -15.61 -10.98 2.96
CA VAL A 70 -16.51 -10.52 1.89
C VAL A 70 -17.76 -9.88 2.49
N LYS A 71 -18.38 -10.50 3.50
CA LYS A 71 -19.57 -9.96 4.17
C LYS A 71 -19.30 -8.61 4.84
N ALA A 72 -18.16 -8.48 5.51
CA ALA A 72 -17.71 -7.21 6.08
C ALA A 72 -17.51 -6.16 4.98
N ALA A 73 -16.89 -6.55 3.85
CA ALA A 73 -16.72 -5.66 2.70
C ALA A 73 -18.06 -5.23 2.09
N GLU A 74 -19.06 -6.12 1.98
CA GLU A 74 -20.38 -5.79 1.43
C GLU A 74 -21.08 -4.66 2.18
N MET A 75 -20.89 -4.54 3.49
CA MET A 75 -21.41 -3.41 4.28
C MET A 75 -20.88 -2.05 3.76
N PHE A 76 -19.70 -2.04 3.15
CA PHE A 76 -19.06 -0.86 2.59
C PHE A 76 -19.28 -0.66 1.08
N ARG A 77 -20.10 -1.52 0.46
CA ARG A 77 -20.43 -1.42 -0.98
C ARG A 77 -21.09 -0.08 -1.34
N ALA A 78 -21.83 0.52 -0.40
CA ALA A 78 -22.50 1.80 -0.60
C ALA A 78 -21.55 3.02 -0.54
N PHE A 79 -20.39 2.91 0.13
CA PHE A 79 -19.47 4.03 0.38
C PHE A 79 -18.36 4.19 -0.67
N GLY A 80 -18.49 3.51 -1.81
CA GLY A 80 -17.56 3.63 -2.93
C GLY A 80 -17.70 4.92 -3.73
N GLY A 81 -16.61 5.39 -4.34
CA GLY A 81 -16.65 6.48 -5.34
C GLY A 81 -16.92 7.88 -4.79
N GLY A 82 -16.70 8.12 -3.49
CA GLY A 82 -16.99 9.41 -2.86
C GLY A 82 -18.43 9.55 -2.37
N LYS A 83 -19.15 8.43 -2.22
CA LYS A 83 -20.45 8.35 -1.54
C LYS A 83 -20.35 8.23 -0.02
N ALA A 84 -19.13 8.25 0.51
CA ALA A 84 -18.93 8.36 1.95
C ALA A 84 -19.46 9.71 2.47
N PRO A 85 -19.79 9.80 3.76
CA PRO A 85 -20.11 11.09 4.40
C PRO A 85 -19.02 12.12 4.08
N ASP A 86 -19.43 13.38 3.87
CA ASP A 86 -18.54 14.50 3.50
C ASP A 86 -17.78 14.36 2.17
N GLY A 87 -18.16 13.38 1.33
CA GLY A 87 -17.48 13.12 0.05
C GLY A 87 -16.09 12.50 0.22
N LEU A 88 -15.80 11.95 1.41
CA LEU A 88 -14.53 11.34 1.75
C LEU A 88 -14.19 10.16 0.83
N CYS A 89 -12.89 9.85 0.74
CA CYS A 89 -12.44 8.65 0.06
C CYS A 89 -13.00 7.41 0.77
N GLY A 90 -13.66 6.53 0.02
CA GLY A 90 -14.24 5.31 0.58
C GLY A 90 -13.21 4.41 1.27
N ALA A 91 -11.97 4.39 0.77
CA ALA A 91 -10.87 3.65 1.41
C ALA A 91 -10.52 4.20 2.79
N LEU A 92 -10.38 5.52 2.90
CA LEU A 92 -10.13 6.22 4.17
C LEU A 92 -11.30 6.05 5.14
N TYR A 93 -12.53 6.22 4.66
CA TYR A 93 -13.72 6.05 5.48
C TYR A 93 -13.82 4.63 6.05
N ALA A 94 -13.60 3.61 5.23
CA ALA A 94 -13.56 2.22 5.70
C ALA A 94 -12.47 2.00 6.76
N ALA A 95 -11.26 2.52 6.55
CA ALA A 95 -10.19 2.40 7.54
C ALA A 95 -10.54 3.05 8.89
N LYS A 96 -11.11 4.27 8.87
CA LYS A 96 -11.58 4.96 10.08
C LYS A 96 -12.70 4.19 10.81
N MET A 97 -13.55 3.49 10.07
CA MET A 97 -14.60 2.65 10.65
C MET A 97 -14.06 1.34 11.26
N MET A 98 -12.94 0.82 10.72
CA MET A 98 -12.28 -0.37 11.26
C MET A 98 -11.49 -0.06 12.53
N GLN A 99 -10.83 1.11 12.58
CA GLN A 99 -10.21 1.63 13.78
C GLN A 99 -10.62 3.07 14.08
N PRO A 100 -11.72 3.26 14.84
CA PRO A 100 -12.18 4.59 15.22
C PRO A 100 -11.21 5.27 16.21
N ASP A 101 -10.56 4.51 17.10
CA ASP A 101 -9.60 5.04 18.08
C ASP A 101 -8.36 5.67 17.43
N HIS A 102 -7.99 5.21 16.23
CA HIS A 102 -6.85 5.72 15.46
C HIS A 102 -7.26 6.48 14.20
N ALA A 103 -8.53 6.89 14.11
CA ALA A 103 -9.09 7.51 12.92
C ALA A 103 -8.34 8.79 12.48
N GLU A 104 -7.85 9.59 13.43
CA GLU A 104 -7.05 10.79 13.14
C GLU A 104 -5.67 10.44 12.58
N SER A 105 -5.01 9.42 13.13
CA SER A 105 -3.70 8.96 12.65
C SER A 105 -3.79 8.39 11.23
N ILE A 106 -4.83 7.58 10.98
CA ILE A 106 -5.11 7.03 9.64
C ILE A 106 -5.37 8.15 8.65
N GLU A 107 -6.15 9.16 9.04
CA GLU A 107 -6.43 10.31 8.21
C GLU A 107 -5.18 11.14 7.90
N ASP A 108 -4.29 11.33 8.88
CA ASP A 108 -3.05 12.07 8.68
C ASP A 108 -2.09 11.35 7.73
N VAL A 109 -1.93 10.02 7.89
CA VAL A 109 -1.15 9.19 6.95
C VAL A 109 -1.72 9.26 5.54
N PHE A 110 -3.05 9.15 5.42
CA PHE A 110 -3.72 9.25 4.12
C PHE A 110 -3.55 10.63 3.50
N LYS A 111 -3.73 11.71 4.28
CA LYS A 111 -3.53 13.09 3.83
C LYS A 111 -2.11 13.29 3.29
N ARG A 112 -1.09 12.82 4.01
CA ARG A 112 0.31 12.91 3.55
C ARG A 112 0.52 12.20 2.21
N GLY A 113 -0.05 11.01 2.04
CA GLY A 113 0.05 10.24 0.79
C GLY A 113 -0.80 10.78 -0.37
N ALA A 114 -1.90 11.47 -0.06
CA ALA A 114 -2.83 12.04 -1.05
C ALA A 114 -2.63 13.56 -1.25
N GLN A 115 -1.43 14.09 -0.98
CA GLN A 115 -1.08 15.51 -1.14
C GLN A 115 -2.03 16.48 -0.41
N GLY A 116 -2.55 16.08 0.75
CA GLY A 116 -3.50 16.83 1.58
C GLY A 116 -4.97 16.59 1.26
N CYS A 117 -5.29 15.83 0.20
CA CYS A 117 -6.68 15.56 -0.19
C CYS A 117 -7.24 14.33 0.55
N THR A 118 -8.42 14.47 1.16
CA THR A 118 -9.14 13.33 1.77
C THR A 118 -10.41 12.94 1.01
N LYS A 119 -10.87 13.81 0.11
CA LYS A 119 -12.13 13.65 -0.62
C LYS A 119 -11.90 13.02 -1.98
N CYS A 120 -12.72 12.02 -2.32
CA CYS A 120 -12.67 11.40 -3.65
C CYS A 120 -12.97 12.41 -4.76
N GLN A 121 -13.82 13.40 -4.46
CA GLN A 121 -14.17 14.48 -5.39
C GLN A 121 -13.02 15.45 -5.66
N GLU A 122 -11.99 15.51 -4.81
CA GLU A 122 -10.79 16.32 -5.06
C GLU A 122 -9.71 15.48 -5.73
N ILE A 123 -9.51 14.25 -5.27
CA ILE A 123 -8.47 13.33 -5.75
C ILE A 123 -8.69 12.94 -7.22
N ARG A 124 -9.92 12.57 -7.59
CA ARG A 124 -10.21 12.05 -8.95
C ARG A 124 -10.10 13.10 -10.06
N PRO A 125 -10.71 14.30 -9.97
CA PRO A 125 -10.61 15.28 -11.05
C PRO A 125 -9.21 15.87 -11.17
N ASN A 126 -8.52 16.09 -10.04
CA ASN A 126 -7.14 16.59 -10.03
C ASN A 126 -6.11 15.48 -10.33
N LYS A 127 -6.55 14.22 -10.49
CA LYS A 127 -5.72 13.04 -10.75
C LYS A 127 -4.53 12.93 -9.80
N ILE A 128 -4.73 13.29 -8.53
CA ILE A 128 -3.70 13.29 -7.48
C ILE A 128 -3.11 11.89 -7.33
N ILE A 129 -3.97 10.91 -7.06
CA ILE A 129 -3.61 9.49 -6.95
C ILE A 129 -4.73 8.60 -7.49
N PRO A 130 -4.42 7.42 -8.05
CA PRO A 130 -5.43 6.46 -8.46
C PRO A 130 -6.11 5.81 -7.25
N CYS A 131 -7.34 5.31 -7.43
CA CYS A 131 -8.07 4.60 -6.38
C CYS A 131 -7.26 3.44 -5.76
N ASN A 132 -6.44 2.75 -6.57
CA ASN A 132 -5.52 1.72 -6.08
C ASN A 132 -4.54 2.25 -5.02
N ARG A 133 -3.96 3.45 -5.21
CA ARG A 133 -3.08 4.05 -4.20
C ARG A 133 -3.86 4.54 -2.98
N CYS A 134 -5.09 5.02 -3.13
CA CYS A 134 -5.93 5.34 -1.97
C CYS A 134 -6.15 4.11 -1.08
N VAL A 135 -6.45 2.97 -1.70
CA VAL A 135 -6.63 1.69 -1.01
C VAL A 135 -5.34 1.24 -0.33
N GLU A 136 -4.21 1.37 -1.01
CA GLU A 136 -2.90 1.00 -0.49
C GLU A 136 -2.50 1.89 0.70
N LEU A 137 -2.67 3.21 0.62
CA LEU A 137 -2.40 4.13 1.74
C LEU A 137 -3.27 3.84 2.96
N ALA A 138 -4.56 3.56 2.74
CA ALA A 138 -5.47 3.22 3.82
C ALA A 138 -5.11 1.87 4.47
N GLY A 139 -4.68 0.89 3.68
CA GLY A 139 -4.18 -0.39 4.18
C GLY A 139 -2.85 -0.26 4.91
N GLU A 140 -1.90 0.53 4.39
CA GLU A 140 -0.62 0.84 5.04
C GLU A 140 -0.88 1.48 6.40
N ALA A 141 -1.79 2.46 6.47
CA ALA A 141 -2.16 3.11 7.72
C ALA A 141 -2.72 2.13 8.77
N LEU A 142 -3.50 1.12 8.35
CA LEU A 142 -3.98 0.06 9.24
C LEU A 142 -2.85 -0.92 9.61
N ASP A 143 -1.97 -1.28 8.68
CA ASP A 143 -0.80 -2.14 8.92
C ASP A 143 0.17 -1.52 9.94
N PHE A 144 0.24 -0.19 10.03
CA PHE A 144 1.04 0.51 11.04
C PHE A 144 0.42 0.42 12.45
N LEU A 145 -0.88 0.17 12.57
CA LEU A 145 -1.58 0.11 13.86
C LEU A 145 -1.62 -1.31 14.44
N GLU A 146 -1.53 -2.34 13.60
CA GLU A 146 -1.48 -3.74 14.05
C GLU A 146 -0.05 -4.22 14.42
N LYS A 147 0.95 -3.32 14.41
CA LYS A 147 2.34 -3.61 14.79
C LYS A 147 2.69 -3.07 16.17
#